data_AF-A0A382P0F5-F1
#
_entry.id   AF-A0A382P0F5-F1
#
_cell.length_a   1.000
_cell.length_b   1.000
_cell.length_c   1.000
_cell.angle_alpha   90.00
_cell.angle_beta   90.00
_cell.angle_gamma   90.00
#
_symmetry.space_group_name_H-M   'P 1'
#
loop_
_entity.id
_entity.type
_entity.pdbx_description
1 polymer ?
#
loop_
_entity_poly.entity_id
_entity_poly.type
_entity_poly.pdbx_seq_one_letter_code
_entity_poly.pdbx_strand_id
1 'polypeptide(L)' 'MSKGYLSVAQVLDRFGGISRRTLYNWRKNYGFPEPVGPQNTLYSIEAIEAFEKEHFSSKEVVNG' A
#
# COMPACT_ATOMS: atom_id res chain seq x y z
N MET A 1 7.29 -16.18 6.45
CA MET A 1 6.51 -15.02 5.96
C MET A 1 5.11 -15.53 5.62
N SER A 2 4.08 -14.99 6.25
CA SER A 2 2.68 -15.37 6.00
C SER A 2 2.33 -15.03 4.55
N LYS A 3 2.16 -16.05 3.72
CA LYS A 3 1.91 -15.93 2.28
C LYS A 3 0.67 -15.06 2.04
N GLY A 4 0.85 -13.79 1.65
CA GLY A 4 -0.23 -12.91 1.17
C GLY A 4 -0.52 -11.65 1.98
N TYR A 5 0.08 -11.44 3.16
CA TYR A 5 -0.22 -10.25 3.98
C TYR A 5 1.03 -9.51 4.47
N LEU A 6 0.91 -8.19 4.59
CA LEU A 6 1.89 -7.29 5.20
C LEU A 6 1.32 -6.71 6.49
N SER A 7 2.14 -6.64 7.53
CA SER A 7 1.84 -5.83 8.71
C SER A 7 1.90 -4.34 8.38
N VAL A 8 1.27 -3.50 9.21
CA VAL A 8 1.37 -2.03 9.11
C VAL A 8 2.83 -1.58 8.95
N ALA A 9 3.75 -2.09 9.78
CA ALA A 9 5.15 -1.70 9.73
C ALA A 9 5.81 -2.00 8.37
N GLN A 10 5.52 -3.17 7.79
CA GLN A 10 6.03 -3.54 6.47
C GLN A 10 5.44 -2.67 5.35
N VAL A 11 4.17 -2.27 5.46
CA VAL A 11 3.57 -1.32 4.51
C VAL A 11 4.26 0.03 4.59
N LEU A 12 4.47 0.58 5.79
CA LEU A 12 5.16 1.87 5.95
C LEU A 12 6.57 1.83 5.35
N ASP A 13 7.31 0.76 5.62
CA ASP A 13 8.66 0.55 5.08
C ASP A 13 8.66 0.47 3.55
N ARG A 14 7.74 -0.31 2.97
CA ARG A 14 7.59 -0.48 1.51
C ARG A 14 7.42 0.83 0.76
N PHE A 15 6.69 1.79 1.33
CA PHE A 15 6.46 3.11 0.73
C PHE A 15 7.54 4.15 1.10
N GLY A 16 8.73 3.71 1.53
CA GLY A 16 9.85 4.60 1.86
C GLY A 16 9.83 5.10 3.30
N GLY A 17 9.30 4.32 4.24
CA GLY A 17 9.27 4.65 5.66
C GLY A 17 8.27 5.74 6.03
N ILE A 18 7.13 5.83 5.32
CA ILE A 18 6.11 6.85 5.58
C ILE A 18 5.52 6.73 6.99
N SER A 19 4.95 7.84 7.48
CA SER A 19 4.27 7.86 8.77
C SER A 19 2.89 7.17 8.72
N ARG A 20 2.41 6.67 9.87
CA ARG A 20 1.03 6.16 10.00
C ARG A 20 -0.02 7.21 9.66
N ARG A 21 0.28 8.50 9.89
CA ARG A 21 -0.61 9.62 9.53
C ARG A 21 -0.71 9.77 8.02
N THR A 22 0.41 9.62 7.30
CA THR A 22 0.43 9.60 5.84
C THR A 22 -0.40 8.44 5.30
N LEU A 23 -0.21 7.24 5.85
CA LEU A 23 -0.99 6.06 5.47
C LEU A 23 -2.50 6.25 5.74
N TYR A 24 -2.88 6.84 6.87
CA TYR A 24 -4.26 7.20 7.17
C TYR A 24 -4.85 8.19 6.15
N ASN A 25 -4.06 9.19 5.75
CA ASN A 25 -4.46 10.16 4.74
C ASN A 25 -4.69 9.49 3.38
N TRP A 26 -3.83 8.54 3.01
CA TRP A 26 -3.95 7.75 1.78
C TRP A 26 -5.24 6.91 1.76
N ARG A 27 -5.58 6.27 2.87
CA ARG A 27 -6.86 5.53 2.99
C ARG A 27 -8.07 6.44 2.82
N LYS A 28 -8.03 7.62 3.41
CA LYS A 28 -9.15 8.58 3.38
C LYS A 28 -9.35 9.27 2.03
N ASN A 29 -8.26 9.64 1.37
CA ASN A 29 -8.31 10.59 0.26
C ASN A 29 -7.83 10.02 -1.08
N TYR A 30 -7.13 8.88 -1.06
CA TYR A 30 -6.45 8.34 -2.24
C TYR A 30 -6.86 6.90 -2.55
N GLY A 31 -7.86 6.34 -1.85
CA GLY A 31 -8.34 4.98 -2.12
C GLY A 31 -7.35 3.87 -1.72
N PHE A 32 -6.41 4.16 -0.81
CA PHE A 32 -5.47 3.15 -0.34
C PHE A 32 -6.22 1.98 0.33
N PRO A 33 -5.77 0.72 0.11
CA PRO A 33 -6.43 -0.46 0.65
C PRO A 33 -6.74 -0.37 2.13
N GLU A 34 -7.89 -0.90 2.55
CA GLU A 34 -8.21 -1.03 3.96
C GLU A 34 -7.48 -2.23 4.58
N PRO A 35 -6.98 -2.11 5.81
CA PRO A 35 -6.42 -3.25 6.51
C PRO A 35 -7.51 -4.27 6.86
N VAL A 36 -7.11 -5.54 6.87
CA VAL A 36 -7.91 -6.72 7.13
C VAL A 36 -7.39 -7.50 8.34
N GLY A 37 -8.11 -8.56 8.70
CA GLY A 37 -7.75 -9.47 9.78
C GLY A 37 -8.10 -8.93 11.18
N PRO A 38 -7.74 -9.68 12.24
CA PRO A 38 -8.04 -9.28 13.60
C PRO A 38 -7.38 -7.93 13.91
N GLN A 39 -8.17 -7.01 14.47
CA GLN A 39 -7.77 -5.66 14.83
C GLN A 39 -7.35 -4.75 13.65
N ASN A 40 -7.63 -5.12 12.40
CA ASN A 40 -7.32 -4.29 11.22
C ASN A 40 -5.83 -3.92 11.14
N THR A 41 -4.96 -4.92 11.28
CA THR A 41 -3.50 -4.75 11.38
C THR A 41 -2.72 -5.28 10.17
N LEU A 42 -3.38 -5.99 9.26
CA LEU A 42 -2.77 -6.63 8.10
C LEU A 42 -3.28 -6.01 6.80
N TYR A 43 -2.46 -5.98 5.76
CA TYR A 43 -2.84 -5.54 4.42
C TYR A 43 -2.60 -6.69 3.45
N SER A 44 -3.56 -6.95 2.56
CA SER A 44 -3.36 -7.91 1.47
C SER A 44 -2.26 -7.40 0.54
N ILE A 45 -1.26 -8.23 0.24
CA ILE A 45 -0.20 -7.89 -0.73
C ILE A 45 -0.83 -7.54 -2.08
N GLU A 46 -1.81 -8.33 -2.53
CA GLU A 46 -2.49 -8.13 -3.81
C GLU A 46 -3.17 -6.75 -3.89
N ALA A 47 -3.83 -6.32 -2.82
CA ALA A 47 -4.48 -5.02 -2.78
C ALA A 47 -3.45 -3.86 -2.81
N ILE A 48 -2.32 -4.04 -2.12
CA ILE A 48 -1.22 -3.07 -2.15
C ILE A 48 -0.62 -2.98 -3.56
N GLU A 49 -0.38 -4.11 -4.22
CA GLU A 49 0.16 -4.17 -5.58
C GLU A 49 -0.81 -3.57 -6.62
N ALA A 50 -2.12 -3.79 -6.45
CA ALA A 50 -3.14 -3.16 -7.29
C ALA A 50 -3.13 -1.63 -7.15
N PHE A 51 -3.05 -1.12 -5.92
CA PHE A 51 -2.89 0.32 -5.66
C PHE A 51 -1.58 0.86 -6.24
N GLU A 52 -0.48 0.14 -6.09
CA GLU A 52 0.82 0.51 -6.68
C GLU A 52 0.71 0.62 -8.21
N LYS A 53 0.04 -0.34 -8.85
CA LYS A 53 -0.17 -0.33 -10.30
C LYS A 53 -1.07 0.82 -10.74
N GLU A 54 -2.14 1.13 -10.02
CA GLU A 54 -3.05 2.22 -10.39
C GLU A 54 -2.39 3.60 -10.25
N HIS A 55 -1.64 3.82 -9.17
CA HIS A 55 -1.13 5.16 -8.83
C HIS A 55 0.33 5.41 -9.22
N PHE A 56 1.14 4.36 -9.36
CA PHE A 56 2.58 4.48 -9.64
C PHE A 56 3.01 3.84 -10.96
N SER A 57 2.11 3.18 -11.71
CA SER A 57 2.45 2.59 -13.01
C SER A 57 2.61 3.63 -14.14
N SER A 58 2.54 4.93 -13.87
CA SER A 58 2.89 5.95 -14.85
C SER A 58 4.37 6.32 -14.80
N LYS A 59 5.18 5.40 -15.33
CA LYS A 59 6.37 5.75 -16.09
C LYS A 59 6.19 5.15 -17.48
N GLU A 60 5.37 5.81 -18.30
CA GLU A 60 5.60 5.80 -19.73
C GLU A 60 7.04 6.27 -19.94
N VAL A 61 7.89 5.31 -20.26
CA VAL A 61 9.16 5.51 -20.93
C VAL A 61 8.86 6.32 -22.17
N VAL A 62 9.25 7.60 -22.15
CA VAL A 62 9.52 8.38 -23.35
C VAL A 62 10.49 7.58 -24.23
N ASN A 63 9.96 6.89 -25.24
CA ASN A 63 10.71 6.30 -26.33
C ASN A 63 10.08 6.79 -27.62
N GLY A 64 10.78 7.69 -28.32
CA GLY A 64 10.38 8.26 -29.62
C GLY A 64 10.87 9.68 -29.78
#